data_AF-A0A0U3EAA0-F1
#
_entry.id   AF-A0A0U3EAA0-F1
#
_cell.length_a   1.000
_cell.length_b   1.000
_cell.length_c   1.000
_cell.angle_alpha   90.00
_cell.angle_beta   90.00
_cell.angle_gamma   90.00
#
_symmetry.space_group_name_H-M   'P 1'
#
loop_
_entity.id
_entity.type
_entity.pdbx_description
1 polymer ?
#
loop_
_entity_poly.entity_id
_entity_poly.type
_entity_poly.pdbx_seq_one_letter_code
_entity_poly.pdbx_strand_id
1 'polypeptide(L)'
;MENTEINYGSGILINVSGNTGEWGRSGSNGGDLSFTSVNQVLSGNIYVDSISTAVLKLSSTRISSAINPSNTAGSISLSLSGDSTWSLTGNSYLTTFSDDDTTLSNIQSNGYNIYYKSSANSWLNGATIALNGGGKLIPY
;
A
#
# COMPACT_ATOMS: atom_id res chain seq x y z
N MET A 1 -10.75 -4.43 13.81
CA MET A 1 -12.04 -4.64 13.12
C MET A 1 -12.05 -6.07 12.66
N GLU A 2 -13.11 -6.81 12.94
CA GLU A 2 -13.27 -8.21 12.50
C GLU A 2 -14.56 -8.29 11.67
N ASN A 3 -14.50 -9.03 10.56
CA ASN A 3 -15.64 -9.38 9.70
C ASN A 3 -16.50 -8.20 9.16
N THR A 4 -15.91 -7.14 8.61
CA THR A 4 -16.65 -6.04 7.97
C THR A 4 -16.27 -5.91 6.50
N GLU A 5 -17.25 -5.93 5.59
CA GLU A 5 -17.03 -5.47 4.22
C GLU A 5 -17.08 -3.94 4.20
N ILE A 6 -15.93 -3.30 3.96
CA ILE A 6 -15.88 -1.84 3.82
C ILE A 6 -16.00 -1.51 2.33
N ASN A 7 -17.22 -1.20 1.90
CA ASN A 7 -17.54 -0.85 0.51
C ASN A 7 -17.78 0.67 0.40
N TYR A 8 -16.75 1.44 0.06
CA TYR A 8 -16.86 2.89 -0.16
C TYR A 8 -17.04 3.20 -1.66
N GLY A 9 -18.18 3.77 -2.02
CA GLY A 9 -18.52 4.15 -3.41
C GLY A 9 -17.64 5.24 -4.04
N SER A 10 -16.65 5.78 -3.31
CA SER A 10 -15.67 6.74 -3.81
C SER A 10 -14.50 6.09 -4.58
N GLY A 11 -14.30 4.77 -4.44
CA GLY A 11 -13.12 4.08 -4.97
C GLY A 11 -11.83 4.40 -4.21
N ILE A 12 -11.93 5.09 -3.07
CA ILE A 12 -10.80 5.42 -2.18
C ILE A 12 -10.97 4.65 -0.88
N LEU A 13 -9.95 3.85 -0.53
CA LEU A 13 -9.90 3.11 0.73
C LEU A 13 -9.29 3.94 1.85
N ILE A 14 -8.15 4.58 1.58
CA ILE A 14 -7.41 5.42 2.54
C ILE A 14 -6.94 6.68 1.82
N ASN A 15 -7.11 7.83 2.47
CA ASN A 15 -6.49 9.09 2.07
C ASN A 15 -5.85 9.74 3.30
N VAL A 16 -4.52 9.73 3.37
CA VAL A 16 -3.74 10.39 4.41
C VAL A 16 -3.10 11.63 3.79
N SER A 17 -3.71 12.78 4.06
CA SER A 17 -3.24 14.05 3.54
C SER A 17 -3.17 15.09 4.63
N GLY A 18 -2.11 15.89 4.59
CA GLY A 18 -1.98 17.12 5.33
C GLY A 18 -2.39 18.33 4.48
N ASN A 19 -3.36 19.08 5.02
CA ASN A 19 -3.35 20.55 5.10
C ASN A 19 -4.30 21.41 4.21
N THR A 20 -5.46 21.75 4.81
CA THR A 20 -6.06 23.12 4.87
C THR A 20 -6.85 23.37 6.19
N GLY A 21 -6.69 22.53 7.22
CA GLY A 21 -7.46 22.66 8.46
C GLY A 21 -7.05 23.89 9.29
N GLU A 22 -8.01 24.46 10.03
CA GLU A 22 -7.90 25.70 10.83
C GLU A 22 -6.87 25.66 11.98
N TRP A 23 -6.16 24.53 12.17
CA TRP A 23 -5.28 24.28 13.29
C TRP A 23 -3.89 23.83 12.79
N GLY A 24 -2.89 24.69 12.94
CA GLY A 24 -1.46 24.42 12.66
C GLY A 24 -0.92 25.03 11.36
N ARG A 25 0.36 24.73 11.04
CA ARG A 25 1.08 25.39 9.94
C ARG A 25 0.80 24.69 8.61
N SER A 26 0.40 25.51 7.64
CA SER A 26 0.23 25.08 6.26
C SER A 26 1.51 24.43 5.70
N GLY A 27 1.40 23.19 5.22
CA GLY A 27 2.53 22.41 4.68
C GLY A 27 3.40 21.70 5.73
N SER A 28 2.97 21.59 6.99
CA SER A 28 3.72 20.89 8.04
C SER A 28 2.88 19.90 8.87
N ASN A 29 1.57 19.85 8.65
CA ASN A 29 0.65 18.96 9.36
C ASN A 29 0.38 17.68 8.55
N GLY A 30 1.42 16.88 8.30
CA GLY A 30 1.22 15.56 7.69
C GLY A 30 0.35 14.67 8.56
N GLY A 31 -0.52 13.86 7.94
CA GLY A 31 -1.26 12.83 8.66
C GLY A 31 -0.34 11.65 8.99
N ASP A 32 -0.51 11.07 10.17
CA ASP A 32 0.11 9.81 10.57
C ASP A 32 -0.99 8.76 10.78
N LEU A 33 -0.99 7.71 9.94
CA LEU A 33 -1.95 6.63 10.00
C LEU A 33 -1.26 5.30 10.34
N SER A 34 -1.74 4.63 11.37
CA SER A 34 -1.50 3.21 11.59
C SER A 34 -2.80 2.43 11.37
N PHE A 35 -2.82 1.57 10.36
CA PHE A 35 -3.99 0.78 9.98
C PHE A 35 -3.66 -0.71 10.05
N THR A 36 -4.43 -1.43 10.88
CA THR A 36 -4.32 -2.88 11.02
C THR A 36 -5.64 -3.54 10.66
N SER A 37 -5.61 -4.51 9.74
CA SER A 37 -6.77 -5.32 9.38
C SER A 37 -6.50 -6.79 9.62
N VAL A 38 -7.53 -7.51 10.08
CA VAL A 38 -7.51 -8.97 10.25
C VAL A 38 -8.76 -9.55 9.63
N ASN A 39 -8.61 -10.51 8.72
CA ASN A 39 -9.73 -11.21 8.08
C ASN A 39 -10.76 -10.24 7.45
N GLN A 40 -10.26 -9.26 6.68
CA GLN A 40 -11.09 -8.27 5.98
C GLN A 40 -11.04 -8.45 4.46
N VAL A 41 -12.08 -7.96 3.78
CA VAL A 41 -12.07 -7.72 2.33
C VAL A 41 -12.10 -6.21 2.12
N LEU A 42 -11.03 -5.67 1.52
CA LEU A 42 -10.82 -4.24 1.32
C LEU A 42 -10.76 -3.94 -0.18
N SER A 43 -11.37 -2.83 -0.59
CA SER A 43 -11.29 -2.34 -1.96
C SER A 43 -11.18 -0.82 -1.99
N GLY A 44 -10.36 -0.32 -2.91
CA GLY A 44 -10.18 1.11 -3.16
C GLY A 44 -8.71 1.52 -3.13
N ASN A 45 -8.42 2.65 -3.77
CA ASN A 45 -7.06 3.18 -3.85
C ASN A 45 -6.61 3.80 -2.53
N ILE A 46 -5.30 3.80 -2.30
CA ILE A 46 -4.68 4.37 -1.11
C ILE A 46 -3.84 5.56 -1.55
N TYR A 47 -4.06 6.72 -0.93
CA TYR A 47 -3.32 7.95 -1.18
C TYR A 47 -2.65 8.44 0.11
N VAL A 48 -1.37 8.80 0.01
CA VAL A 48 -0.59 9.43 1.08
C VAL A 48 0.25 10.53 0.47
N ASP A 49 0.00 11.78 0.87
CA ASP A 49 0.72 12.94 0.33
C ASP A 49 2.16 13.03 0.86
N SER A 50 2.97 13.88 0.21
CA SER A 50 4.42 13.95 0.43
C SER A 50 4.87 14.35 1.85
N ILE A 51 3.97 14.87 2.69
CA ILE A 51 4.26 15.22 4.08
C ILE A 51 3.65 14.23 5.08
N SER A 52 2.86 13.26 4.63
CA SER A 52 2.16 12.29 5.46
C SER A 52 2.85 10.93 5.50
N THR A 53 2.46 10.11 6.49
CA THR A 53 2.94 8.74 6.67
C THR A 53 1.77 7.78 6.88
N ALA A 54 1.86 6.58 6.30
CA ALA A 54 0.95 5.49 6.58
C ALA A 54 1.69 4.17 6.80
N VAL A 55 1.28 3.44 7.84
CA VAL A 55 1.71 2.08 8.14
C VAL A 55 0.49 1.16 8.04
N LEU A 56 0.53 0.21 7.11
CA LEU A 56 -0.53 -0.74 6.81
C LEU A 56 -0.08 -2.15 7.18
N LYS A 57 -0.78 -2.81 8.09
CA LYS A 57 -0.52 -4.19 8.51
C LYS A 57 -1.75 -5.04 8.23
N LEU A 58 -1.68 -5.88 7.22
CA LEU A 58 -2.82 -6.67 6.75
C LEU A 58 -2.56 -8.15 7.07
N SER A 59 -3.45 -8.75 7.85
CA SER A 59 -3.42 -10.16 8.23
C SER A 59 -4.68 -10.88 7.75
N SER A 60 -4.54 -12.06 7.13
CA SER A 60 -5.63 -12.83 6.50
C SER A 60 -6.57 -11.97 5.65
N THR A 61 -6.06 -10.89 5.03
CA THR A 61 -6.86 -9.84 4.41
C THR A 61 -6.76 -9.93 2.90
N ARG A 62 -7.89 -9.77 2.20
CA ARG A 62 -7.92 -9.63 0.75
C ARG A 62 -8.06 -8.16 0.40
N ILE A 63 -7.10 -7.59 -0.32
CA ILE A 63 -7.14 -6.19 -0.73
C ILE A 63 -7.09 -6.05 -2.25
N SER A 64 -7.97 -5.22 -2.80
CA SER A 64 -7.91 -4.79 -4.20
C SER A 64 -7.69 -3.28 -4.28
N SER A 65 -6.48 -2.87 -4.66
CA SER A 65 -6.07 -1.46 -4.58
C SER A 65 -4.90 -1.10 -5.50
N ALA A 66 -4.75 0.19 -5.76
CA ALA A 66 -3.50 0.82 -6.17
C ALA A 66 -3.03 1.75 -5.04
N ILE A 67 -1.74 1.71 -4.70
CA ILE A 67 -1.17 2.50 -3.61
C ILE A 67 -0.32 3.64 -4.20
N ASN A 68 -0.74 4.88 -3.97
CA ASN A 68 -0.11 6.08 -4.52
C ASN A 68 0.15 6.01 -6.05
N PRO A 69 -0.87 5.69 -6.88
CA PRO A 69 -0.68 5.47 -8.32
C PRO A 69 -0.11 6.67 -9.08
N SER A 70 -0.25 7.89 -8.56
CA SER A 70 0.31 9.12 -9.13
C SER A 70 1.76 9.40 -8.71
N ASN A 71 2.38 8.52 -7.92
CA ASN A 71 3.72 8.70 -7.34
C ASN A 71 3.90 10.06 -6.62
N THR A 72 2.83 10.58 -6.02
CA THR A 72 2.81 11.83 -5.25
C THR A 72 3.21 11.61 -3.79
N ALA A 73 3.98 10.56 -3.53
CA ALA A 73 3.94 9.81 -2.28
C ALA A 73 4.63 10.49 -1.10
N GLY A 74 4.00 10.41 0.08
CA GLY A 74 4.66 10.36 1.38
C GLY A 74 5.19 8.97 1.72
N SER A 75 5.53 8.76 2.99
CA SER A 75 6.09 7.48 3.45
C SER A 75 4.99 6.44 3.62
N ILE A 76 5.02 5.35 2.84
CA ILE A 76 4.09 4.22 2.98
C ILE A 76 4.84 2.94 3.32
N SER A 77 4.43 2.32 4.43
CA SER A 77 4.84 0.99 4.85
C SER A 77 3.69 0.00 4.70
N LEU A 78 3.87 -1.08 3.94
CA LEU A 78 2.91 -2.17 3.83
C LEU A 78 3.53 -3.48 4.33
N SER A 79 2.81 -4.19 5.19
CA SER A 79 3.12 -5.55 5.63
C SER A 79 1.94 -6.48 5.36
N LEU A 80 2.19 -7.58 4.66
CA LEU A 80 1.23 -8.65 4.38
C LEU A 80 1.62 -9.91 5.14
N SER A 81 0.65 -10.57 5.78
CA SER A 81 0.80 -11.97 6.18
C SER A 81 0.70 -12.88 4.96
N GLY A 82 1.28 -14.08 5.03
CA GLY A 82 1.35 -15.00 3.89
C GLY A 82 0.01 -15.56 3.43
N ASP A 83 -1.05 -15.41 4.24
CA ASP A 83 -2.43 -15.75 3.91
C ASP A 83 -3.28 -14.54 3.45
N SER A 84 -2.71 -13.33 3.47
CA SER A 84 -3.31 -12.15 2.84
C SER A 84 -3.10 -12.17 1.34
N THR A 85 -4.03 -11.60 0.57
CA THR A 85 -3.90 -11.48 -0.89
C THR A 85 -4.03 -10.04 -1.36
N TRP A 86 -3.24 -9.66 -2.35
CA TRP A 86 -3.32 -8.32 -2.96
C TRP A 86 -3.54 -8.42 -4.48
N SER A 87 -4.68 -7.92 -4.94
CA SER A 87 -4.98 -7.74 -6.36
C SER A 87 -4.77 -6.29 -6.76
N LEU A 88 -3.79 -6.02 -7.63
CA LEU A 88 -3.49 -4.67 -8.07
C LEU A 88 -4.57 -4.15 -9.03
N THR A 89 -4.98 -2.91 -8.82
CA THR A 89 -5.87 -2.15 -9.73
C THR A 89 -5.12 -1.04 -10.48
N GLY A 90 -3.82 -0.89 -10.23
CA GLY A 90 -2.96 0.13 -10.82
C GLY A 90 -1.53 0.00 -10.30
N ASN A 91 -0.61 0.77 -10.89
CA ASN A 91 0.76 0.86 -10.41
C ASN A 91 0.78 1.35 -8.96
N SER A 92 1.66 0.79 -8.15
CA SER A 92 1.73 1.07 -6.71
C SER A 92 3.14 1.46 -6.27
N TYR A 93 3.26 2.42 -5.36
CA TYR A 93 4.54 2.96 -4.87
C TYR A 93 4.62 2.85 -3.34
N LEU A 94 5.64 2.14 -2.85
CA LEU A 94 5.84 1.83 -1.44
C LEU A 94 7.24 2.24 -0.97
N THR A 95 7.31 2.78 0.25
CA THR A 95 8.60 3.05 0.92
C THR A 95 9.14 1.77 1.52
N THR A 96 8.36 1.07 2.33
CA THR A 96 8.71 -0.27 2.83
C THR A 96 7.61 -1.26 2.49
N PHE A 97 8.03 -2.46 2.12
CA PHE A 97 7.17 -3.58 1.76
C PHE A 97 7.74 -4.84 2.41
N SER A 98 6.89 -5.57 3.13
CA SER A 98 7.22 -6.90 3.66
C SER A 98 6.07 -7.85 3.38
N ASP A 99 6.42 -9.09 3.08
CA ASP A 99 5.45 -10.18 2.88
C ASP A 99 6.00 -11.43 3.56
N ASP A 100 5.17 -12.09 4.38
CA ASP A 100 5.54 -13.38 4.96
C ASP A 100 5.56 -14.48 3.88
N ASP A 101 4.80 -14.35 2.78
CA ASP A 101 4.97 -15.18 1.58
C ASP A 101 6.11 -14.60 0.71
N THR A 102 7.32 -15.09 0.94
CA THR A 102 8.51 -14.65 0.19
C THR A 102 8.51 -15.04 -1.29
N THR A 103 7.57 -15.90 -1.72
CA THR A 103 7.38 -16.21 -3.14
C THR A 103 6.53 -15.16 -3.87
N LEU A 104 5.87 -14.26 -3.13
CA LEU A 104 4.94 -13.24 -3.62
C LEU A 104 3.76 -13.84 -4.42
N SER A 105 3.45 -15.12 -4.20
CA SER A 105 2.42 -15.84 -4.95
C SER A 105 1.00 -15.33 -4.66
N ASN A 106 0.84 -14.75 -3.47
CA ASN A 106 -0.35 -14.08 -2.95
C ASN A 106 -0.63 -12.69 -3.59
N ILE A 107 0.23 -12.21 -4.49
CA ILE A 107 0.06 -10.95 -5.21
C ILE A 107 -0.35 -11.21 -6.66
N GLN A 108 -1.51 -10.68 -7.04
CA GLN A 108 -2.02 -10.69 -8.40
C GLN A 108 -1.85 -9.30 -9.02
N SER A 109 -0.86 -9.14 -9.88
CA SER A 109 -0.46 -7.86 -10.46
C SER A 109 -1.39 -7.30 -11.53
N ASN A 110 -2.17 -8.15 -12.22
CA ASN A 110 -3.06 -7.73 -13.32
C ASN A 110 -2.38 -6.81 -14.36
N GLY A 111 -1.10 -7.04 -14.65
CA GLY A 111 -0.31 -6.25 -15.59
C GLY A 111 0.31 -4.97 -15.03
N TYR A 112 0.06 -4.64 -13.75
CA TYR A 112 0.59 -3.46 -13.08
C TYR A 112 1.85 -3.73 -12.26
N ASN A 113 2.63 -2.71 -11.96
CA ASN A 113 3.88 -2.84 -11.21
C ASN A 113 3.77 -2.32 -9.77
N ILE A 114 4.56 -2.91 -8.89
CA ILE A 114 4.87 -2.37 -7.56
C ILE A 114 6.27 -1.77 -7.62
N TYR A 115 6.41 -0.53 -7.18
CA TYR A 115 7.68 0.16 -7.04
C TYR A 115 8.03 0.24 -5.55
N TYR A 116 9.24 -0.18 -5.19
CA TYR A 116 9.68 -0.18 -3.79
C TYR A 116 11.03 0.52 -3.63
N LYS A 117 11.22 1.23 -2.51
CA LYS A 117 12.49 1.91 -2.22
C LYS A 117 13.58 0.88 -1.91
N SER A 118 14.58 0.73 -2.76
CA SER A 118 15.59 -0.34 -2.59
C SER A 118 16.32 -0.26 -1.25
N SER A 119 16.68 0.96 -0.83
CA SER A 119 17.43 1.20 0.41
C SER A 119 16.66 0.85 1.69
N ALA A 120 15.34 0.69 1.61
CA ALA A 120 14.48 0.41 2.77
C ALA A 120 13.95 -1.03 2.76
N ASN A 121 14.29 -1.82 1.73
CA ASN A 121 13.80 -3.20 1.53
C ASN A 121 14.97 -4.13 1.20
N SER A 122 15.89 -4.28 2.15
CA SER A 122 17.11 -5.09 1.97
C SER A 122 16.83 -6.55 1.63
N TRP A 123 15.71 -7.11 2.08
CA TRP A 123 15.29 -8.48 1.78
C TRP A 123 15.01 -8.74 0.29
N LEU A 124 14.71 -7.69 -0.48
CA LEU A 124 14.54 -7.75 -1.93
C LEU A 124 15.85 -7.56 -2.70
N ASN A 125 16.94 -7.19 -2.01
CA ASN A 125 18.28 -7.02 -2.57
C ASN A 125 18.33 -6.17 -3.86
N GLY A 126 17.47 -5.15 -3.98
CA GLY A 126 17.38 -4.32 -5.18
C GLY A 126 17.01 -5.09 -6.47
N ALA A 127 16.38 -6.26 -6.37
CA ALA A 127 16.00 -7.08 -7.51
C ALA A 127 14.69 -6.62 -8.18
N THR A 128 14.61 -6.77 -9.50
CA THR A 128 13.32 -6.75 -10.20
C THR A 128 12.74 -8.16 -10.23
N ILE A 129 11.56 -8.35 -9.65
CA ILE A 129 10.91 -9.67 -9.50
C ILE A 129 9.62 -9.69 -10.34
N ALA A 130 9.41 -10.73 -11.14
CA ALA A 130 8.16 -10.91 -11.87
C ALA A 130 7.04 -11.35 -10.92
N LEU A 131 5.84 -10.78 -11.09
CA LEU A 131 4.66 -11.11 -10.30
C LEU A 131 3.64 -11.89 -11.13
N ASN A 132 2.80 -12.69 -10.45
CA ASN A 132 1.65 -13.31 -11.08
C ASN A 132 0.75 -12.24 -11.71
N GLY A 133 0.26 -12.48 -12.92
CA GLY A 133 -0.55 -11.50 -13.67
C GLY A 133 0.23 -10.57 -14.60
N GLY A 134 1.55 -10.73 -14.74
CA GLY A 134 2.35 -10.10 -15.81
C GLY A 134 3.08 -8.79 -15.44
N GLY A 135 2.84 -8.27 -14.25
CA GLY A 135 3.55 -7.13 -13.68
C GLY A 135 4.86 -7.51 -12.96
N LYS A 136 5.49 -6.52 -12.34
CA LYS A 136 6.78 -6.67 -11.66
C LYS A 136 6.85 -5.87 -10.35
N LEU A 137 7.65 -6.36 -9.41
CA LEU A 137 8.17 -5.61 -8.27
C LEU A 137 9.51 -5.00 -8.67
N ILE A 138 9.62 -3.67 -8.66
CA ILE A 138 10.72 -2.90 -9.27
C ILE A 138 11.34 -1.96 -8.22
N PRO A 139 12.67 -1.96 -8.04
CA PRO A 139 13.33 -1.02 -7.14
C PRO A 139 13.33 0.41 -7.72
N TYR A 140 13.26 1.40 -6.83
CA TYR A 140 13.61 2.80 -7.11
C TYR A 140 14.54 3.37 -6.05
#